data_AF-A0A8T6HKN2-F1
#
_entry.id   AF-A0A8T6HKN2-F1
#
_cell.length_a   1.000
_cell.length_b   1.000
_cell.length_c   1.000
_cell.angle_alpha   90.00
_cell.angle_beta   90.00
_cell.angle_gamma   90.00
#
_symmetry.space_group_name_H-M   'P 1'
#
loop_
_entity.id
_entity.type
_entity.pdbx_description
1 polymer ?
#
loop_
_entity_poly.entity_id
_entity_poly.type
_entity_poly.pdbx_seq_one_letter_code
_entity_poly.pdbx_strand_id
1 'polypeptide(L)'
;MELDAFPWGSRTLLVGILNVTPDSFAGDGVINVAQAVAMAEQMVRDGADIIDDGGESTRPGFNPVSPEIELQRVLPVIARITESLPQTPISIDTTKPAVALAALDAGVC
;
A
#
# COMPACT_ATOMS: atom_id res chain seq x y z
N MET A 1 -5.45 -15.00 -1.19
CA MET A 1 -4.82 -15.59 0.02
C MET A 1 -5.93 -15.66 1.06
N GLU A 2 -6.16 -16.79 1.73
CA GLU A 2 -7.18 -16.85 2.80
C GLU A 2 -6.59 -16.28 4.11
N LEU A 3 -7.37 -15.51 4.86
CA LEU A 3 -6.94 -14.85 6.13
C LEU A 3 -6.48 -15.84 7.21
N ASP A 4 -6.79 -17.12 7.04
CA ASP A 4 -6.32 -18.23 7.88
C ASP A 4 -4.84 -18.58 7.64
N ALA A 5 -4.18 -17.93 6.66
CA ALA A 5 -2.76 -18.13 6.35
C ALA A 5 -1.80 -17.45 7.36
N PHE A 6 -2.29 -16.50 8.17
CA PHE A 6 -1.44 -15.85 9.16
C PHE A 6 -1.24 -16.74 10.39
N PRO A 7 -0.02 -16.84 10.93
CA PRO A 7 0.28 -17.70 12.07
C PRO A 7 -0.10 -16.99 13.38
N TRP A 8 -1.38 -16.69 13.55
CA TRP A 8 -1.93 -15.94 14.69
C TRP A 8 -1.48 -16.54 16.03
N GLY A 9 -1.05 -15.68 16.96
CA GLY A 9 -0.60 -16.09 18.30
C GLY A 9 0.77 -16.77 18.38
N SER A 10 1.43 -17.06 17.24
CA SER A 10 2.77 -17.66 17.23
C SER A 10 3.89 -16.62 17.38
N ARG A 11 3.72 -15.43 16.81
CA ARG A 11 4.63 -14.28 16.88
C ARG A 11 3.89 -13.00 16.52
N THR A 12 4.53 -11.86 16.76
CA THR A 12 4.08 -10.56 16.21
C THR A 12 4.27 -10.55 14.70
N LEU A 13 3.28 -10.03 13.98
CA LEU A 13 3.37 -9.74 12.56
C LEU A 13 3.77 -8.28 12.35
N LEU A 14 4.62 -8.02 11.36
CA LEU A 14 5.10 -6.69 11.03
C LEU A 14 4.35 -6.17 9.80
N VAL A 15 3.84 -4.94 9.89
CA VAL A 15 3.18 -4.23 8.79
C VAL A 15 4.13 -3.13 8.30
N GLY A 16 4.54 -3.21 7.04
CA GLY A 16 5.33 -2.18 6.37
C GLY A 16 4.42 -1.07 5.85
N ILE A 17 4.60 0.16 6.34
CA ILE A 17 3.78 1.31 5.94
C ILE A 17 4.36 1.94 4.66
N LEU A 18 3.62 1.83 3.55
CA LEU A 18 3.98 2.40 2.25
C LEU A 18 3.09 3.60 1.94
N ASN A 19 3.61 4.81 2.17
CA ASN A 19 2.88 6.05 1.88
C ASN A 19 3.15 6.51 0.45
N VAL A 20 2.21 6.28 -0.46
CA VAL A 20 2.26 6.69 -1.87
C VAL A 20 1.67 8.10 -2.03
N THR A 21 2.33 9.05 -1.38
CA THR A 21 2.02 10.48 -1.52
C THR A 21 3.11 11.21 -2.30
N PRO A 22 2.79 12.31 -3.00
CA PRO A 22 3.78 13.02 -3.81
C PRO A 22 5.01 13.48 -2.99
N ASP A 23 4.78 13.96 -1.77
CA ASP A 23 5.83 14.39 -0.83
C ASP A 23 6.74 13.23 -0.39
N SER A 24 6.33 11.97 -0.60
CA SER A 24 7.08 10.79 -0.20
C SER A 24 8.13 10.36 -1.22
N PHE A 25 8.01 10.76 -2.50
CA PHE A 25 8.79 10.14 -3.57
C PHE A 25 9.48 11.09 -4.55
N ALA A 26 9.00 12.32 -4.74
CA ALA A 26 9.72 13.33 -5.51
C ALA A 26 9.16 14.72 -5.22
N GLY A 27 10.02 15.70 -4.99
CA GLY A 27 9.62 17.10 -4.75
C GLY A 27 8.89 17.78 -5.93
N ASP A 28 8.59 17.06 -7.00
CA ASP A 28 7.87 17.50 -8.20
C ASP A 28 6.39 17.09 -8.23
N GLY A 29 5.93 16.30 -7.26
CA GLY A 29 4.53 15.91 -7.15
C GLY A 29 4.14 14.61 -7.89
N VAL A 30 5.09 13.89 -8.50
CA VAL A 30 4.83 12.65 -9.26
C VAL A 30 5.15 11.41 -8.44
N ILE A 31 4.28 10.41 -8.50
CA ILE A 31 4.51 9.12 -7.85
C ILE A 31 5.46 8.27 -8.68
N ASN A 32 6.57 7.90 -8.07
CA ASN A 32 7.51 6.94 -8.65
C ASN A 32 7.11 5.51 -8.24
N VAL A 33 6.31 4.86 -9.08
CA VAL A 33 5.85 3.48 -8.87
C VAL A 33 7.02 2.52 -8.66
N ALA A 34 8.10 2.64 -9.43
CA ALA A 34 9.26 1.76 -9.31
C ALA A 34 9.95 1.90 -7.95
N GLN A 35 10.03 3.13 -7.42
CA GLN A 35 10.58 3.38 -6.09
C GLN A 35 9.67 2.85 -4.98
N ALA A 36 8.35 3.02 -5.11
CA ALA A 36 7.39 2.47 -4.15
C ALA A 36 7.48 0.94 -4.07
N VAL A 37 7.56 0.27 -5.23
CA VAL A 37 7.75 -1.18 -5.31
C VAL A 37 9.09 -1.60 -4.69
N ALA A 38 10.19 -0.91 -5.01
CA ALA A 38 11.50 -1.22 -4.44
C ALA A 38 11.51 -1.06 -2.90
N MET A 39 10.77 -0.08 -2.37
CA MET A 39 10.60 0.14 -0.93
C MET A 39 9.78 -0.99 -0.30
N ALA A 40 8.69 -1.41 -0.92
CA ALA A 40 7.90 -2.56 -0.47
C ALA A 40 8.72 -3.86 -0.45
N GLU A 41 9.49 -4.13 -1.51
CA GLU A 41 10.41 -5.27 -1.56
C GLU A 41 11.47 -5.19 -0.46
N GLN A 42 11.97 -4.00 -0.14
CA GLN A 42 12.91 -3.82 0.97
C GLN A 42 12.24 -4.08 2.32
N MET A 43 11.02 -3.60 2.55
CA MET A 43 10.26 -3.87 3.78
C MET A 43 10.09 -5.37 3.99
N VAL A 44 9.73 -6.13 2.95
CA VAL A 44 9.61 -7.59 3.04
C VAL A 44 10.96 -8.24 3.35
N ARG A 45 12.05 -7.79 2.70
CA ARG A 45 13.42 -8.26 3.03
C ARG A 45 13.81 -7.98 4.48
N ASP A 46 13.33 -6.87 5.03
CA ASP A 46 13.59 -6.46 6.42
C ASP A 46 12.62 -7.13 7.42
N GLY A 47 11.68 -7.94 6.95
CA GLY A 47 10.81 -8.79 7.76
C GLY A 47 9.35 -8.34 7.85
N ALA A 48 8.89 -7.42 7.01
CA ALA A 48 7.47 -7.11 6.90
C ALA A 48 6.68 -8.31 6.39
N ASP A 49 5.60 -8.65 7.09
CA ASP A 49 4.67 -9.72 6.73
C ASP A 49 3.53 -9.22 5.86
N ILE A 50 3.20 -7.93 5.96
CA ILE A 50 2.11 -7.26 5.26
C ILE A 50 2.64 -5.91 4.79
N ILE A 51 2.21 -5.45 3.60
CA ILE A 51 2.40 -4.07 3.15
C ILE A 51 1.07 -3.33 3.28
N ASP A 52 1.10 -2.14 3.87
CA ASP A 52 -0.07 -1.27 3.99
C ASP A 52 0.13 -0.04 3.09
N ASP A 53 -0.60 0.00 1.97
CA ASP A 53 -0.47 1.02 0.92
C ASP A 53 -1.48 2.17 1.15
N GLY A 54 -0.97 3.39 1.28
CA GLY A 54 -1.76 4.59 1.56
C GLY A 54 -1.49 5.70 0.54
N GLY A 55 -2.50 6.09 -0.23
CA GLY A 55 -2.41 7.17 -1.23
C GLY A 55 -2.72 8.56 -0.70
N GLU A 56 -3.22 8.66 0.54
CA GLU A 56 -3.59 9.90 1.21
C GLU A 56 -2.83 10.05 2.53
N SER A 57 -2.26 11.24 2.75
CA SER A 57 -1.65 11.56 4.03
C SER A 57 -2.74 11.91 5.05
N THR A 58 -2.78 11.16 6.15
CA THR A 58 -3.64 11.44 7.31
C THR A 58 -2.97 12.36 8.34
N ARG A 59 -1.81 12.95 8.00
CA ARG A 59 -1.07 13.85 8.90
C ARG A 59 -1.85 15.15 9.16
N PRO A 60 -1.75 15.74 10.36
CA PRO A 60 -2.41 17.01 10.68
C PRO A 60 -2.06 18.11 9.66
N GLY A 61 -3.08 18.73 9.06
CA GLY A 61 -2.91 19.83 8.11
C GLY A 61 -2.86 19.44 6.64
N PHE A 62 -3.00 18.15 6.30
CA PHE A 62 -3.15 17.73 4.90
C PHE A 62 -4.58 17.92 4.39
N ASN A 63 -4.71 18.36 3.13
CA ASN A 63 -6.01 18.44 2.47
C ASN A 63 -6.40 17.04 1.96
N PRO A 64 -7.61 16.55 2.30
CA PRO A 64 -8.13 15.31 1.71
C PRO A 64 -8.11 15.41 0.19
N VAL A 65 -7.74 14.32 -0.47
CA VAL A 65 -7.81 14.21 -1.92
C VAL A 65 -9.10 13.52 -2.33
N SER A 66 -9.51 13.70 -3.59
CA SER A 66 -10.66 12.96 -4.10
C SER A 66 -10.33 11.46 -4.22
N PRO A 67 -11.34 10.56 -4.18
CA PRO A 67 -11.12 9.14 -4.42
C PRO A 67 -10.36 8.87 -5.73
N GLU A 68 -10.65 9.63 -6.78
CA GLU A 68 -10.02 9.47 -8.10
C GLU A 68 -8.52 9.77 -8.04
N ILE A 69 -8.13 10.81 -7.29
CA ILE A 69 -6.72 11.12 -7.09
C ILE A 69 -6.06 9.98 -6.33
N GLU A 70 -6.62 9.55 -5.20
CA GLU A 70 -6.06 8.47 -4.39
C GLU A 70 -5.89 7.17 -5.19
N LEU A 71 -6.89 6.80 -6.00
CA LEU A 71 -6.83 5.65 -6.91
C LEU A 71 -5.70 5.73 -7.93
N GLN A 72 -5.46 6.90 -8.51
CA GLN A 72 -4.34 7.12 -9.43
C GLN A 72 -2.99 6.91 -8.75
N ARG A 73 -2.93 7.02 -7.41
CA ARG A 73 -1.72 6.79 -6.62
C ARG A 73 -1.51 5.33 -6.30
N VAL A 74 -2.52 4.69 -5.71
CA VAL A 74 -2.39 3.35 -5.12
C VAL A 74 -2.47 2.23 -6.16
N LEU A 75 -3.38 2.32 -7.14
CA LEU A 75 -3.64 1.18 -8.04
C LEU A 75 -2.40 0.73 -8.86
N PRO A 76 -1.59 1.64 -9.45
CA PRO A 76 -0.38 1.23 -10.16
C PRO A 76 0.65 0.55 -9.25
N VAL A 77 0.70 0.97 -7.98
CA VAL A 77 1.62 0.41 -6.98
C VAL A 77 1.14 -0.97 -6.54
N ILE A 78 -0.14 -1.11 -6.15
CA ILE A 78 -0.76 -2.40 -5.78
C ILE A 78 -0.56 -3.44 -6.88
N ALA A 79 -0.85 -3.09 -8.14
CA ALA A 79 -0.71 -4.02 -9.27
C ALA A 79 0.74 -4.54 -9.39
N ARG A 80 1.72 -3.65 -9.28
CA ARG A 80 3.14 -4.02 -9.41
C ARG A 80 3.68 -4.75 -8.20
N ILE A 81 3.26 -4.42 -6.99
CA ILE A 81 3.63 -5.14 -5.77
C ILE A 81 3.04 -6.55 -5.81
N THR A 82 1.79 -6.72 -6.23
CA THR A 82 1.15 -8.05 -6.34
C THR A 82 1.90 -8.95 -7.32
N GLU A 83 2.44 -8.39 -8.40
CA GLU A 83 3.28 -9.12 -9.36
C GLU A 83 4.69 -9.43 -8.80
N SER A 84 5.34 -8.49 -8.11
CA SER A 84 6.69 -8.66 -7.56
C SER A 84 6.74 -9.53 -6.30
N LEU A 85 5.69 -9.49 -5.47
CA LEU A 85 5.61 -10.09 -4.14
C LEU A 85 4.31 -10.91 -3.99
N PRO A 86 4.10 -11.96 -4.81
CA PRO A 86 2.83 -12.69 -4.87
C PRO A 86 2.44 -13.43 -3.57
N GLN A 87 3.36 -13.53 -2.61
CA GLN A 87 3.14 -14.17 -1.31
C GLN A 87 2.97 -13.15 -0.17
N THR A 88 3.09 -11.85 -0.45
CA THR A 88 2.96 -10.79 0.56
C THR A 88 1.56 -10.18 0.46
N PRO A 89 0.71 -10.31 1.49
CA PRO A 89 -0.55 -9.60 1.60
C PRO A 89 -0.36 -8.08 1.48
N ILE A 90 -1.28 -7.44 0.78
CA ILE A 90 -1.36 -5.98 0.67
C ILE A 90 -2.65 -5.54 1.33
N SER A 91 -2.52 -4.66 2.31
CA SER A 91 -3.60 -3.86 2.92
C SER A 91 -3.68 -2.51 2.21
N ILE A 92 -4.87 -1.92 2.19
CA ILE A 92 -5.11 -0.56 1.70
C ILE A 92 -5.48 0.34 2.88
N ASP A 93 -4.67 1.36 3.15
CA ASP A 93 -4.96 2.40 4.13
C ASP A 93 -5.85 3.48 3.50
N THR A 94 -7.17 3.24 3.55
CA THR A 94 -8.15 4.19 3.05
C THR A 94 -9.43 4.18 3.89
N THR A 95 -10.04 5.36 4.02
CA THR A 95 -11.38 5.52 4.61
C THR A 95 -12.48 5.60 3.54
N LYS A 96 -12.11 5.60 2.25
CA LYS A 96 -13.01 5.85 1.13
C LYS A 96 -13.50 4.53 0.54
N PRO A 97 -14.81 4.20 0.60
CA PRO A 97 -15.32 2.92 0.14
C PRO A 97 -15.01 2.61 -1.33
N ALA A 98 -15.03 3.63 -2.20
CA ALA A 98 -14.70 3.47 -3.61
C ALA A 98 -13.24 3.07 -3.84
N VAL A 99 -12.32 3.58 -3.00
CA VAL A 99 -10.90 3.22 -3.05
C VAL A 99 -10.71 1.77 -2.57
N ALA A 100 -11.32 1.42 -1.44
CA ALA A 100 -11.27 0.07 -0.90
C ALA A 100 -11.81 -0.97 -1.90
N LEU A 101 -12.96 -0.71 -2.54
CA LEU A 101 -13.56 -1.60 -3.54
C LEU A 101 -12.64 -1.82 -4.75
N ALA A 102 -12.09 -0.75 -5.32
CA ALA A 102 -11.19 -0.87 -6.47
C ALA A 102 -9.85 -1.53 -6.10
N ALA A 103 -9.37 -1.33 -4.87
CA ALA A 103 -8.17 -1.99 -4.37
C ALA A 103 -8.39 -3.51 -4.23
N LEU A 104 -9.58 -3.94 -3.78
CA LEU A 104 -9.96 -5.36 -3.73
C LEU A 104 -9.91 -5.99 -5.13
N ASP A 105 -10.44 -5.30 -6.14
CA ASP A 105 -10.35 -5.75 -7.54
C ASP A 105 -8.90 -5.81 -8.06
N ALA A 106 -8.00 -5.02 -7.47
CA ALA A 106 -6.57 -4.98 -7.81
C ALA A 106 -5.72 -6.00 -7.02
N GLY A 107 -6.30 -6.74 -6.07
CA GLY A 107 -5.65 -7.84 -5.37
C GLY A 107 -5.23 -7.59 -3.92
N VAL A 108 -5.66 -6.49 -3.29
CA VAL A 108 -5.50 -6.32 -1.83
C VAL A 108 -6.35 -7.34 -1.06
N CYS A 109 -5.93 -7.71 0.15
CA CYS A 109 -6.58 -8.76 0.96
C CYS A 109 -6.47 -8.54 2.46
#